data_AF-A0A969MS91-F1
#
_entry.id   AF-A0A969MS91-F1
#
_cell.length_a   1.000
_cell.length_b   1.000
_cell.length_c   1.000
_cell.angle_alpha   90.00
_cell.angle_beta   90.00
_cell.angle_gamma   90.00
#
_symmetry.space_group_name_H-M   'P 1'
#
loop_
_entity.id
_entity.type
_entity.pdbx_description
1 polymer ?
#
loop_
_entity_poly.entity_id
_entity_poly.type
_entity_poly.pdbx_seq_one_letter_code
_entity_poly.pdbx_strand_id
1 'polypeptide(L)' 'MKTPICANFILQSIDSNDKVFIVTTIEEVKAIIEVQDGVENLLGVLELTIEQGQVIAKIIRAGYKEKLIKIKLFTL' A
#
# COMPACT_ATOMS: atom_id res chain seq x y z
N MET A 1 0.68 18.24 13.65
CA MET A 1 0.65 17.04 12.77
C MET A 1 1.57 16.00 13.38
N LYS A 2 1.12 14.76 13.51
CA LYS A 2 2.00 13.66 13.94
C LYS A 2 2.93 13.29 12.78
N THR A 3 4.17 12.92 13.09
CA THR A 3 5.13 12.44 12.09
C THR A 3 4.60 11.15 11.47
N PRO A 4 4.60 11.00 10.14
CA PRO A 4 4.21 9.76 9.50
C PRO A 4 5.15 8.61 9.92
N ILE A 5 4.60 7.41 10.04
CA ILE A 5 5.38 6.20 10.27
C ILE A 5 5.70 5.60 8.91
N CYS A 6 6.98 5.39 8.63
CA CYS A 6 7.43 4.74 7.40
C CYS A 6 7.97 3.34 7.71
N ALA A 7 7.53 2.35 6.93
CA ALA A 7 8.02 0.97 7.00
C ALA A 7 8.30 0.46 5.59
N ASN A 8 9.55 0.07 5.35
CA ASN A 8 10.00 -0.38 4.04
C ASN A 8 10.41 -1.85 4.11
N PHE A 9 9.94 -2.64 3.14
CA PHE A 9 10.22 -4.06 3.04
C PHE A 9 10.80 -4.38 1.67
N ILE A 10 11.65 -5.38 1.62
CA ILE A 10 12.19 -5.93 0.38
C ILE A 10 11.76 -7.39 0.32
N LEU A 11 11.02 -7.75 -0.73
CA LEU A 11 10.74 -9.14 -1.06
C LEU A 11 11.69 -9.55 -2.18
N GLN A 12 12.53 -10.55 -1.91
CA GLN A 12 13.44 -11.12 -2.90
C GLN A 12 13.05 -12.58 -3.16
N SER A 13 12.95 -12.94 -4.43
CA SER A 13 12.75 -14.33 -4.84
C SER A 13 13.91 -15.21 -4.37
N ILE A 14 13.63 -16.46 -3.98
CA ILE A 14 14.71 -17.42 -3.66
C ILE A 14 15.33 -18.01 -4.93
N ASP A 15 14.56 -18.06 -6.02
CA ASP A 15 14.89 -18.76 -7.26
C ASP A 15 15.43 -17.79 -8.34
N SER A 16 15.32 -16.48 -8.12
CA SER A 16 15.78 -15.43 -9.03
C SER A 16 16.34 -14.23 -8.27
N ASN A 17 17.04 -13.34 -8.99
CA ASN A 17 17.49 -12.06 -8.43
C ASN A 17 16.38 -10.98 -8.43
N ASP A 18 15.13 -11.37 -8.67
CA ASP A 18 14.02 -10.43 -8.71
C ASP A 18 13.74 -9.88 -7.31
N LYS A 19 13.61 -8.56 -7.24
CA LYS A 19 13.33 -7.82 -6.02
C LYS A 19 12.09 -6.98 -6.22
N VAL A 20 11.28 -6.92 -5.17
CA VAL A 20 10.14 -6.02 -5.06
C VAL A 20 10.31 -5.23 -3.78
N PHE A 21 10.22 -3.92 -3.88
CA PHE A 21 10.23 -3.01 -2.74
C PHE A 21 8.79 -2.66 -2.37
N ILE A 22 8.50 -2.70 -1.08
CA ILE A 22 7.21 -2.30 -0.53
C ILE A 22 7.47 -1.11 0.39
N VAL A 23 7.05 0.08 -0.02
CA VAL A 23 7.19 1.32 0.73
C VAL A 23 5.86 1.63 1.39
N THR A 24 5.81 1.64 2.72
CA THR A 24 4.58 1.90 3.47
C THR A 24 4.71 3.21 4.23
N THR A 25 3.75 4.12 4.03
CA THR A 25 3.63 5.38 4.76
C THR A 25 2.30 5.39 5.49
N ILE A 26 2.33 5.53 6.81
CA ILE A 26 1.14 5.54 7.68
C ILE A 26 1.00 6.92 8.31
N GLU A 27 -0.15 7.52 8.08
CA GLU A 27 -0.63 8.77 8.66
C GLU A 27 -1.85 8.50 9.56
N GLU A 28 -2.43 9.55 10.14
CA GLU A 28 -3.47 9.41 11.16
C GLU A 28 -4.74 8.69 10.68
N VAL A 29 -5.15 8.91 9.43
CA VAL A 29 -6.37 8.31 8.84
C VAL A 29 -6.09 7.63 7.50
N LYS A 30 -4.82 7.53 7.11
CA LYS A 30 -4.41 7.09 5.79
C LYS A 30 -3.18 6.20 5.88
N ALA A 31 -3.13 5.12 5.12
CA ALA A 31 -1.92 4.39 4.85
C ALA A 31 -1.74 4.22 3.34
N ILE A 32 -0.53 4.42 2.85
CA ILE A 32 -0.15 4.25 1.45
C ILE A 32 0.89 3.15 1.39
N ILE A 33 0.66 2.15 0.55
CA ILE A 33 1.59 1.06 0.29
C ILE A 33 1.93 1.10 -1.19
N GLU A 34 3.17 1.43 -1.52
CA GLU A 34 3.69 1.44 -2.88
C GLU A 34 4.48 0.16 -3.12
N VAL A 35 4.22 -0.48 -4.26
CA VAL A 35 4.95 -1.67 -4.70
C VAL A 35 5.80 -1.27 -5.90
N GLN A 36 7.11 -1.43 -5.78
CA GLN A 36 8.09 -1.06 -6.80
C GLN A 36 8.94 -2.27 -7.20
N ASP A 37 9.41 -2.32 -8.43
CA ASP A 37 10.32 -3.38 -8.89
C ASP A 37 11.79 -3.11 -8.50
N GLY A 38 12.69 -4.03 -8.89
CA GLY A 38 14.14 -3.95 -8.65
C GLY A 38 14.84 -2.69 -9.18
N VAL A 39 14.18 -1.91 -10.03
CA VAL A 39 14.66 -0.68 -10.67
C VAL A 39 13.84 0.54 -10.20
N GLU A 40 13.09 0.39 -9.12
CA GLU A 40 12.22 1.41 -8.51
C GLU A 40 11.06 1.87 -9.43
N ASN A 41 10.70 1.08 -10.44
CA ASN A 41 9.49 1.36 -11.22
C ASN A 41 8.26 1.05 -10.38
N LEU A 42 7.32 1.99 -10.32
CA LEU A 42 6.05 1.81 -9.62
C LEU A 42 5.18 0.76 -10.31
N LEU A 43 4.96 -0.37 -9.63
CA LEU A 43 4.10 -1.46 -10.09
C LEU A 43 2.64 -1.25 -9.68
N GLY A 44 2.41 -0.59 -8.54
CA GLY A 44 1.08 -0.24 -8.06
C GLY A 44 1.09 0.40 -6.68
N VAL A 45 -0.05 0.96 -6.30
CA VAL A 45 -0.27 1.59 -5.01
C VAL A 45 -1.56 1.04 -4.40
N LEU A 46 -1.50 0.68 -3.12
CA LEU A 46 -2.65 0.41 -2.28
C LEU A 46 -2.80 1.57 -1.29
N GLU A 47 -3.88 2.32 -1.43
CA GLU A 47 -4.25 3.39 -0.50
C GLU A 47 -5.36 2.88 0.42
N LEU A 48 -5.16 2.99 1.72
CA LEU A 48 -6.12 2.66 2.76
C LEU A 48 -6.50 3.95 3.47
N THR A 49 -7.79 4.29 3.50
CA THR A 49 -8.28 5.47 4.20
C THR A 49 -9.34 5.07 5.21
N ILE A 50 -9.30 5.62 6.42
CA ILE A 50 -10.32 5.42 7.44
C ILE A 50 -11.35 6.54 7.32
N GLU A 51 -12.57 6.18 6.93
CA GLU A 51 -13.70 7.10 6.84
C GLU A 51 -14.92 6.50 7.53
N GLN A 52 -15.55 7.25 8.44
CA GLN A 52 -16.81 6.85 9.10
C GLN A 52 -16.79 5.44 9.73
N GLY A 53 -15.66 5.04 10.31
CA GLY A 53 -15.50 3.70 10.92
C GLY A 53 -15.33 2.56 9.90
N GLN A 54 -14.99 2.87 8.66
CA GLN A 54 -14.68 1.90 7.60
C GLN A 54 -13.27 2.14 7.08
N VAL A 55 -12.58 1.07 6.69
CA VAL A 55 -11.40 1.17 5.82
C VAL A 55 -11.87 1.14 4.38
N ILE A 56 -11.51 2.17 3.64
CA ILE A 56 -11.66 2.23 2.20
C ILE A 56 -10.30 1.87 1.61
N ALA A 57 -10.23 0.73 0.92
CA ALA A 57 -9.06 0.31 0.18
C ALA A 57 -9.21 0.66 -1.30
N LYS A 58 -8.24 1.38 -1.85
CA LYS A 58 -8.15 1.77 -3.26
C LYS A 58 -6.88 1.19 -3.85
N ILE A 59 -7.04 0.36 -4.89
CA ILE A 59 -5.90 -0.17 -5.67
C ILE A 59 -5.73 0.71 -6.90
N ILE A 60 -4.56 1.34 -7.02
CA ILE A 60 -4.16 2.20 -8.14
C ILE A 60 -3.06 1.46 -8.90
N ARG A 61 -3.35 1.08 -10.15
CA ARG A 61 -2.39 0.41 -11.02
C ARG A 61 -2.62 0.83 -12.47
N ALA A 62 -1.55 1.09 -13.20
CA ALA A 62 -1.64 1.43 -14.62
C ALA A 62 -2.38 0.33 -15.40
N GLY A 63 -3.36 0.72 -16.22
CA GLY A 63 -4.17 -0.20 -17.02
C GLY A 63 -5.29 -0.93 -16.26
N TYR A 64 -5.47 -0.69 -14.97
CA TYR A 64 -6.58 -1.24 -14.18
C TYR A 64 -7.63 -0.17 -13.89
N LYS A 65 -8.90 -0.54 -14.04
CA LYS A 65 -10.00 0.31 -13.58
C LYS A 65 -9.98 0.35 -12.06
N GLU A 66 -9.92 1.56 -11.49
CA GLU A 66 -9.94 1.74 -10.04
C GLU A 66 -11.14 1.01 -9.43
N LYS A 67 -10.87 0.15 -8.45
CA LYS A 67 -11.90 -0.56 -7.70
C LYS A 67 -11.72 -0.25 -6.22
N LEU A 68 -12.73 0.40 -5.64
CA LEU A 68 -12.80 0.65 -4.21
C LEU A 68 -13.37 -0.58 -3.51
N ILE A 69 -12.69 -1.00 -2.45
CA ILE A 69 -13.12 -2.08 -1.57
C ILE A 69 -13.36 -1.45 -0.20
N LYS A 70 -14.59 -1.58 0.31
CA LYS A 70 -14.95 -1.09 1.65
C LYS A 70 -14.91 -2.26 2.63
N ILE A 71 -14.12 -2.12 3.68
CA ILE A 71 -13.94 -3.11 4.73
C ILE A 71 -14.41 -2.47 6.04
N LYS A 72 -15.39 -3.07 6.71
CA LYS A 72 -15.79 -2.60 8.04
C LYS A 72 -14.65 -2.82 9.02
N LEU A 73 -14.32 -1.80 9.80
CA LEU A 73 -13.40 -1.98 10.92
C LEU A 73 -14.12 -2.79 12.00
N PHE A 74 -13.51 -3.91 12.37
CA PHE A 74 -13.87 -4.63 13.58
C PHE A 74 -12.78 -4.33 14.60
N THR A 75 -13.18 -3.87 15.78
CA THR A 75 -12.28 -3.83 16.94
C THR A 75 -12.02 -5.27 17.37
N LEU A 76 -10.73 -5.63 17.46
CA LEU A 76 -10.24 -6.85 18.11
C LEU A 76 -10.42 -6.74 19.63
#